data_AF-A0A2H5YEY9-F1
#
_entry.id   AF-A0A2H5YEY9-F1
#
_cell.length_a   1.000
_cell.length_b   1.000
_cell.length_c   1.000
_cell.angle_alpha   90.00
_cell.angle_beta   90.00
_cell.angle_gamma   90.00
#
_symmetry.space_group_name_H-M   'P 1'
#
loop_
_entity.id
_entity.type
_entity.pdbx_description
1 polymer ?
#
loop_
_entity_poly.entity_id
_entity_poly.type
_entity_poly.pdbx_seq_one_letter_code
_entity_poly.pdbx_strand_id
1 'polypeptide(L)' 'MERNGLASALRRGLWVWVALIGLTVVEYLWMVAHLPGLIPFLLVINLIDAGLIVYYYMHIAQLWREEE' A
#
# COMPACT_ATOMS: atom_id res chain seq x y z
N MET A 1 28.67 8.25 1.74
CA MET A 1 27.47 8.77 2.44
C MET A 1 26.17 8.04 2.02
N GLU A 2 26.21 6.76 1.63
CA GLU A 2 25.05 6.08 0.99
C GLU A 2 24.22 5.15 1.90
N ARG A 3 24.75 4.70 3.05
CA ARG A 3 24.01 3.78 3.95
C ARG A 3 22.74 4.40 4.57
N ASN A 4 22.72 5.72 4.77
CA ASN A 4 21.60 6.40 5.43
C ASN A 4 20.35 6.49 4.54
N GLY A 5 20.52 6.58 3.21
CA GLY A 5 19.42 6.63 2.24
C GLY A 5 18.67 5.30 2.14
N LEU A 6 19.43 4.20 2.13
CA LEU A 6 18.87 2.84 2.09
C LEU A 6 18.07 2.52 3.35
N ALA A 7 18.60 2.85 4.53
CA ALA A 7 17.90 2.63 5.80
C ALA A 7 16.57 3.41 5.87
N SER A 8 16.55 4.66 5.36
CA SER A 8 15.32 5.47 5.28
C SER A 8 14.30 4.89 4.29
N ALA A 9 14.74 4.43 3.12
CA ALA A 9 13.89 3.76 2.14
C ALA A 9 13.27 2.47 2.69
N LEU A 10 14.08 1.61 3.33
CA LEU A 10 13.61 0.39 3.98
C LEU A 10 12.59 0.69 5.09
N ARG A 11 12.84 1.73 5.91
CA ARG A 11 11.90 2.14 6.96
C ARG A 11 10.56 2.61 6.39
N ARG A 12 10.57 3.36 5.28
CA ARG A 12 9.34 3.75 4.56
C ARG A 12 8.60 2.53 4.03
N GLY A 13 9.30 1.62 3.36
CA GLY A 13 8.72 0.36 2.90
C GLY A 13 8.11 -0.46 4.03
N LEU A 14 8.74 -0.53 5.21
CA LEU A 14 8.19 -1.24 6.36
C LEU A 14 6.90 -0.57 6.88
N TRP A 15 6.86 0.76 6.97
CA TRP A 15 5.65 1.47 7.40
C TRP A 15 4.47 1.29 6.45
N VAL A 16 4.74 1.32 5.13
CA VAL A 16 3.70 1.05 4.12
C VAL A 16 3.21 -0.39 4.21
N TRP A 17 4.11 -1.34 4.48
CA TRP A 17 3.74 -2.75 4.67
C TRP A 17 2.81 -2.93 5.86
N VAL A 18 3.11 -2.27 6.99
CA VAL A 18 2.25 -2.27 8.18
C VAL A 18 0.88 -1.63 7.87
N ALA A 19 0.85 -0.55 7.09
CA ALA A 19 -0.41 0.07 6.67
C ALA A 19 -1.27 -0.87 5.80
N LEU A 20 -0.65 -1.56 4.84
CA LEU A 20 -1.32 -2.57 4.01
C LEU A 20 -1.91 -3.70 4.85
N ILE A 21 -1.16 -4.22 5.82
CA ILE A 21 -1.68 -5.22 6.77
C ILE A 21 -2.91 -4.69 7.50
N GLY A 22 -2.85 -3.44 7.97
CA GLY A 22 -3.98 -2.79 8.64
C GLY A 22 -5.21 -2.73 7.75
N LEU A 23 -5.06 -2.33 6.48
CA LEU A 23 -6.14 -2.27 5.50
C LEU A 23 -6.74 -3.67 5.26
N THR A 24 -5.91 -4.69 5.04
CA THR A 24 -6.37 -6.07 4.86
C THR A 24 -7.12 -6.62 6.08
N VAL A 25 -6.68 -6.29 7.30
CA VAL A 25 -7.40 -6.69 8.53
C VAL A 25 -8.77 -6.03 8.58
N VAL A 26 -8.88 -4.75 8.22
CA VAL A 26 -10.16 -4.03 8.17
C VAL A 26 -11.10 -4.67 7.14
N GLU A 27 -10.60 -5.01 5.95
CA GLU A 27 -11.37 -5.73 4.93
C GLU A 27 -11.91 -7.06 5.45
N TYR A 28 -11.03 -7.86 6.06
CA TYR A 28 -11.38 -9.16 6.59
C TYR A 28 -12.48 -9.05 7.65
N LEU A 29 -12.35 -8.11 8.59
CA LEU A 29 -13.36 -7.88 9.62
C LEU A 29 -14.69 -7.43 9.03
N TRP A 30 -14.67 -6.54 8.02
CA TRP A 30 -15.88 -6.08 7.34
C TRP A 30 -16.59 -7.22 6.60
N MET A 31 -15.83 -8.11 5.96
CA MET A 31 -16.34 -9.30 5.28
C MET A 31 -16.98 -10.28 6.27
N VAL A 32 -16.28 -10.59 7.37
CA VAL A 32 -16.79 -11.50 8.42
C VAL A 32 -18.06 -10.95 9.07
N ALA A 33 -18.15 -9.63 9.25
CA ALA A 33 -19.32 -8.97 9.83
C ALA A 33 -20.53 -8.87 8.88
N HIS A 34 -20.42 -9.30 7.62
CA HIS A 34 -21.50 -9.27 6.62
C HIS A 34 -22.18 -7.89 6.49
N LEU A 35 -21.40 -6.82 6.59
CA LEU A 35 -21.92 -5.45 6.57
C LEU A 35 -22.51 -5.09 5.19
N PRO A 36 -23.60 -4.29 5.15
CA PRO A 36 -24.19 -3.84 3.90
C PRO A 36 -23.20 -2.98 3.10
N GLY A 37 -23.28 -3.04 1.77
CA GLY A 37 -22.35 -2.31 0.91
C GLY A 37 -20.94 -2.93 0.83
N LEU A 38 -20.80 -4.22 1.13
CA LEU A 38 -19.53 -4.96 1.08
C LEU A 38 -18.77 -4.75 -0.25
N ILE A 39 -19.45 -4.92 -1.39
CA ILE A 39 -18.80 -4.85 -2.71
C ILE A 39 -18.21 -3.46 -3.02
N PRO A 40 -18.97 -2.35 -2.92
CA PRO A 40 -18.40 -1.03 -3.17
C PRO A 40 -17.33 -0.65 -2.14
N PHE A 41 -17.48 -1.06 -0.88
CA PHE A 41 -16.45 -0.85 0.14
C PHE A 41 -15.14 -1.56 -0.23
N LEU A 42 -15.20 -2.86 -0.51
CA LEU A 42 -14.04 -3.68 -0.91
C LEU A 42 -13.37 -3.15 -2.16
N LEU A 43 -14.14 -2.64 -3.13
CA LEU A 43 -13.58 -2.06 -4.35
C LEU A 43 -12.71 -0.83 -4.03
N VAL A 44 -13.18 0.08 -3.18
CA VAL A 44 -12.44 1.30 -2.83
C VAL A 44 -11.16 0.98 -2.07
N ILE A 45 -11.23 0.10 -1.09
CA ILE A 45 -10.06 -0.27 -0.28
C ILE A 45 -9.02 -1.06 -1.08
N ASN A 46 -9.45 -1.96 -1.99
CA ASN A 46 -8.52 -2.65 -2.90
C ASN A 46 -7.84 -1.70 -3.90
N LEU A 47 -8.52 -0.62 -4.32
CA LEU A 47 -7.88 0.42 -5.13
C LEU A 47 -6.80 1.17 -4.35
N ILE A 48 -7.04 1.43 -3.06
CA ILE A 48 -6.04 2.05 -2.18
C ILE A 48 -4.84 1.12 -2.01
N ASP A 49 -5.07 -0.17 -1.74
CA ASP A 49 -4.00 -1.16 -1.60
C ASP A 49 -3.17 -1.28 -2.88
N ALA A 50 -3.83 -1.42 -4.03
CA ALA A 50 -3.15 -1.46 -5.32
C ALA A 50 -2.33 -0.19 -5.56
N GLY A 51 -2.86 0.99 -5.25
CA GLY A 51 -2.15 2.27 -5.37
C GLY A 51 -0.90 2.33 -4.49
N LEU A 52 -1.01 1.92 -3.22
CA LEU A 52 0.13 1.84 -2.30
C LEU A 52 1.19 0.86 -2.80
N ILE A 53 0.77 -0.29 -3.31
CA ILE A 53 1.69 -1.31 -3.83
C ILE A 53 2.44 -0.81 -5.06
N VAL A 54 1.71 -0.24 -6.02
CA VAL A 54 2.27 0.30 -7.26
C VAL A 54 3.27 1.42 -6.96
N TYR A 55 2.92 2.35 -6.07
CA TYR A 55 3.73 3.51 -5.76
C TYR A 55 4.98 3.17 -4.93
N TYR A 56 4.85 2.34 -3.89
CA TYR A 56 5.93 2.09 -2.93
C TYR A 56 6.76 0.84 -3.23
N TYR A 57 6.21 -0.19 -3.86
CA TYR A 57 6.93 -1.45 -4.11
C TYR A 57 7.23 -1.71 -5.58
N MET A 58 6.31 -1.41 -6.50
CA MET A 58 6.53 -1.74 -7.92
C MET A 58 7.49 -0.77 -8.63
N HIS A 59 7.93 0.31 -7.96
CA HIS A 59 8.84 1.32 -8.53
C HIS A 59 8.33 1.87 -9.88
N ILE A 60 7.04 1.72 -10.21
CA ILE A 60 6.44 2.22 -11.46
C ILE A 60 6.54 3.74 -11.52
N ALA A 61 6.43 4.42 -10.38
CA ALA A 61 6.67 5.85 -10.27
C ALA A 61 8.10 6.27 -10.65
N GLN A 62 9.08 5.35 -10.60
CA GLN A 62 10.46 5.61 -10.99
C GLN A 62 10.71 5.34 -12.48
N LEU A 63 9.93 4.47 -13.12
CA LEU A 63 9.98 4.24 -14.58
C LEU A 63 9.58 5.48 -15.40
N TRP A 64 8.78 6.38 -14.80
CA TRP A 64 8.35 7.64 -15.41
C TRP A 64 9.17 8.85 -14.96
N ARG A 65 10.19 8.63 -14.13
CA ARG A 65 11.16 9.66 -13.79
C ARG A 65 12.18 9.68 -14.92
N GLU A 66 11.98 10.55 -15.91
CA GLU A 66 13.05 10.94 -16.83
C GLU A 66 14.23 11.38 -15.96
N GLU A 67 15.37 10.73 -16.20
CA GLU A 67 16.66 11.13 -15.62
C GLU A 67 16.95 12.54 -16.15
N GLU A 68 16.76 13.58 -15.33
CA GLU A 68 17.45 14.86 -15.53
C GLU A 68 18.93 14.72 -15.18
#